data_AF-A0A7S2B3N9-F1
#
_entry.id   AF-A0A7S2B3N9-F1
#
_cell.length_a   1.000
_cell.length_b   1.000
_cell.length_c   1.000
_cell.angle_alpha   90.00
_cell.angle_beta   90.00
_cell.angle_gamma   90.00
#
_symmetry.space_group_name_H-M   'P 1'
#
loop_
_entity.id
_entity.type
_entity.pdbx_description
1 polymer ?
#
loop_
_entity_poly.entity_id
_entity_poly.type
_entity_poly.pdbx_seq_one_letter_code
_entity_poly.pdbx_strand_id
1 'polypeptide(L)'
;GTMDNTQGLPDLLVTHVTQPTENVSAVHEHWKHFDFMPWNWTHVPDAGTDAYPCSFLSNHAQVANVEVDGNNENVYAVIRYVEAPNMRMGKHTVQDYNNYVAATHKAKMGRNSGWDRYIDFHLGMNIGNDQYLDDLKLPMDKHYPYYHAHGVPQQDTPNDGSIFTAGPAGLSYEFHGTFDYSKFDETKMIWPASLNFCSDDSTCAEHISLCDGDTGTSNVQYGDDHSTR
;
A
#
# COMPACT_ATOMS: atom_id res chain seq x y z
N GLY A 1 24.75 -6.79 0.63
CA GLY A 1 25.13 -7.14 2.01
C GLY A 1 24.19 -8.24 2.45
N THR A 2 24.70 -9.26 3.11
CA THR A 2 23.89 -10.34 3.67
C THR A 2 24.05 -10.25 5.18
N MET A 3 23.10 -9.57 5.83
CA MET A 3 22.79 -9.91 7.21
C MET A 3 21.91 -11.15 7.13
N ASP A 4 22.27 -12.20 7.86
CA ASP A 4 21.61 -13.51 7.81
C ASP A 4 20.18 -13.40 8.37
N ASN A 5 19.18 -13.32 7.49
CA ASN A 5 17.78 -13.22 7.90
C ASN A 5 17.16 -14.60 8.11
N THR A 6 17.29 -15.05 9.35
CA THR A 6 16.67 -16.28 9.85
C THR A 6 15.13 -16.23 9.92
N GLN A 7 14.49 -15.09 9.64
CA GLN A 7 13.04 -14.89 9.68
C GLN A 7 12.36 -15.02 8.31
N GLY A 8 13.13 -15.25 7.23
CA GLY A 8 12.58 -15.46 5.89
C GLY A 8 12.03 -14.20 5.22
N LEU A 9 12.31 -13.01 5.75
CA LEU A 9 12.00 -11.76 5.06
C LEU A 9 13.08 -11.47 3.99
N PRO A 10 12.77 -10.70 2.93
CA PRO A 10 13.76 -10.35 1.93
C PRO A 10 14.88 -9.49 2.53
N ASP A 11 16.15 -9.90 2.36
CA ASP A 11 17.34 -9.07 2.65
C ASP A 11 17.59 -7.98 1.60
N LEU A 12 16.58 -7.70 0.79
CA LEU A 12 16.67 -6.83 -0.37
C LEU A 12 15.89 -5.57 -0.10
N LEU A 13 16.60 -4.46 -0.01
CA LEU A 13 15.98 -3.15 -0.01
C LEU A 13 15.42 -2.85 -1.40
N VAL A 14 14.13 -2.56 -1.47
CA VAL A 14 13.50 -2.04 -2.69
C VAL A 14 14.04 -0.64 -2.96
N THR A 15 14.80 -0.48 -4.04
CA THR A 15 15.37 0.81 -4.45
C THR A 15 14.59 1.47 -5.58
N HIS A 16 13.82 0.68 -6.34
CA HIS A 16 13.06 1.16 -7.48
C HIS A 16 11.84 0.28 -7.76
N VAL A 17 10.66 0.91 -7.86
CA VAL A 17 9.41 0.31 -8.30
C VAL A 17 8.95 0.97 -9.58
N THR A 18 8.49 0.19 -10.55
CA THR A 18 7.84 0.70 -11.77
C THR A 18 6.43 0.15 -11.89
N GLN A 19 5.44 1.04 -12.03
CA GLN A 19 4.03 0.73 -12.15
C GLN A 19 3.48 1.28 -13.49
N PRO A 20 2.87 0.46 -14.35
CA PRO A 20 2.18 0.97 -15.52
C PRO A 20 0.92 1.75 -15.11
N THR A 21 0.62 2.84 -15.81
CA THR A 21 -0.60 3.64 -15.59
C THR A 21 -1.26 3.97 -16.91
N GLU A 22 -2.56 4.29 -16.88
CA GLU A 22 -3.26 4.83 -18.04
C GLU A 22 -2.96 6.32 -18.26
N ASN A 23 -2.55 7.05 -17.21
CA ASN A 23 -2.37 8.49 -17.25
C ASN A 23 -1.44 8.95 -16.12
N VAL A 24 -0.25 9.44 -16.44
CA VAL A 24 0.70 9.92 -15.41
C VAL A 24 0.29 11.26 -14.79
N SER A 25 -0.48 12.08 -15.51
CA SER A 25 -1.01 13.34 -14.96
C SER A 25 -2.03 13.08 -13.86
N ALA A 26 -2.90 12.09 -14.03
CA ALA A 26 -3.88 11.68 -13.01
C ALA A 26 -3.19 11.17 -11.74
N VAL A 27 -2.07 10.46 -11.88
CA VAL A 27 -1.23 10.06 -10.74
C VAL A 27 -0.70 11.29 -9.99
N HIS A 28 -0.15 12.27 -10.70
CA HIS A 28 0.35 13.49 -10.07
C HIS A 28 -0.76 14.26 -9.35
N GLU A 29 -1.93 14.44 -9.98
CA GLU A 29 -3.07 15.10 -9.33
C GLU A 29 -3.53 14.36 -8.07
N HIS A 30 -3.51 13.03 -8.06
CA HIS A 30 -3.81 12.24 -6.87
C HIS A 30 -2.88 12.64 -5.70
N TRP A 31 -1.58 12.76 -5.96
CA TRP A 31 -0.61 13.01 -4.88
C TRP A 31 -0.56 14.44 -4.36
N LYS A 32 -1.06 15.42 -5.12
CA LYS A 32 -1.11 16.84 -4.74
C LYS A 32 -1.97 17.17 -3.51
N HIS A 33 -2.70 16.21 -2.98
CA HIS A 33 -3.54 16.40 -1.79
C HIS A 33 -2.92 15.81 -0.51
N PHE A 34 -1.74 15.20 -0.63
CA PHE A 34 -0.97 14.62 0.47
C PHE A 34 0.25 15.50 0.77
N ASP A 35 0.03 16.77 1.10
CA ASP A 35 1.05 17.82 1.24
C ASP A 35 2.08 17.57 2.37
N PHE A 36 1.83 16.57 3.22
CA PHE A 36 2.71 16.18 4.34
C PHE A 36 3.91 15.32 3.90
N MET A 37 3.88 14.76 2.69
CA MET A 37 4.99 14.01 2.11
C MET A 37 5.81 14.93 1.20
N PRO A 38 7.15 14.93 1.30
CA PRO A 38 8.02 15.79 0.50
C PRO A 38 8.12 15.25 -0.93
N TRP A 39 7.02 15.32 -1.69
CA TRP A 39 6.96 14.77 -3.04
C TRP A 39 7.86 15.54 -4.00
N ASN A 40 9.06 15.04 -4.23
CA ASN A 40 9.92 15.50 -5.31
C ASN A 40 9.59 14.75 -6.61
N TRP A 41 8.58 15.24 -7.34
CA TRP A 41 8.15 14.65 -8.60
C TRP A 41 9.06 15.07 -9.77
N THR A 42 9.58 14.09 -10.50
CA THR A 42 10.22 14.28 -11.80
C THR A 42 9.29 13.77 -12.88
N HIS A 43 8.87 14.67 -13.77
CA HIS A 43 8.07 14.31 -14.93
C HIS A 43 8.94 14.35 -16.19
N VAL A 44 8.95 13.25 -16.94
CA VAL A 44 9.55 13.20 -18.26
C VAL A 44 8.42 13.13 -19.29
N PRO A 45 8.25 14.20 -20.10
CA PRO A 45 7.17 14.28 -21.07
C PRO A 45 7.34 13.23 -22.17
N ASP A 46 6.24 12.95 -22.86
CA ASP A 46 6.10 11.87 -23.83
C ASP A 46 7.23 11.82 -24.87
N ALA A 47 7.97 10.71 -24.88
CA ALA A 47 8.96 10.37 -25.91
C ALA A 47 8.44 9.29 -26.89
N GLY A 48 7.15 8.94 -26.77
CA GLY A 48 6.48 7.88 -27.51
C GLY A 48 5.73 8.37 -28.75
N THR A 49 4.71 7.61 -29.14
CA THR A 49 3.79 7.93 -30.24
C THR A 49 2.37 8.00 -29.68
N ASP A 50 1.43 8.61 -30.40
CA ASP A 50 0.01 8.66 -29.97
C ASP A 50 -0.58 7.28 -29.61
N ALA A 51 -0.10 6.21 -30.26
CA ALA A 51 -0.53 4.83 -29.99
C ALA A 51 0.14 4.19 -28.76
N TYR A 52 1.34 4.68 -28.41
CA TYR A 52 2.19 4.18 -27.33
C TYR A 52 2.89 5.38 -26.67
N PRO A 53 2.16 6.14 -25.84
CA PRO A 53 2.80 7.18 -25.04
C PRO A 53 3.88 6.52 -24.17
N CYS A 54 4.99 7.23 -23.99
CA CYS A 54 6.12 6.80 -23.15
C CYS A 54 6.52 7.95 -22.23
N SER A 55 5.52 8.61 -21.64
CA SER A 55 5.72 9.55 -20.55
C SER A 55 5.90 8.77 -19.25
N PHE A 56 6.69 9.33 -18.33
CA PHE A 56 6.78 8.79 -16.99
C PHE A 56 6.82 9.88 -15.94
N LEU A 57 6.30 9.53 -14.78
CA LEU A 57 6.34 10.33 -13.57
C LEU A 57 7.06 9.52 -12.51
N SER A 58 8.08 10.08 -11.86
CA SER A 58 8.77 9.42 -10.76
C SER A 58 8.93 10.29 -9.54
N ASN A 59 8.96 9.68 -8.37
CA ASN A 59 9.23 10.33 -7.10
C ASN A 59 10.13 9.45 -6.22
N HIS A 60 10.85 10.08 -5.28
CA HIS A 60 11.52 9.39 -4.19
C HIS A 60 10.58 9.36 -2.99
N ALA A 61 10.09 8.17 -2.63
CA ALA A 61 9.23 7.98 -1.47
C ALA A 61 10.02 7.37 -0.32
N GLN A 62 9.75 7.83 0.89
CA GLN A 62 10.33 7.25 2.11
C GLN A 62 9.66 5.91 2.39
N VAL A 63 10.44 4.83 2.37
CA VAL A 63 9.95 3.45 2.52
C VAL A 63 10.34 2.84 3.86
N ALA A 64 11.37 3.35 4.52
CA ALA A 64 11.79 2.88 5.82
C ALA A 64 12.56 3.95 6.60
N ASN A 65 12.66 3.74 7.91
CA ASN A 65 13.58 4.40 8.81
C ASN A 65 14.53 3.35 9.35
N VAL A 66 15.84 3.58 9.27
CA VAL A 66 16.86 2.64 9.74
C VAL A 66 17.83 3.35 10.66
N GLU A 67 18.29 2.66 11.71
CA GLU A 67 19.36 3.17 12.56
C GLU A 67 20.72 2.82 11.94
N VAL A 68 21.52 3.85 11.64
CA VAL A 68 22.89 3.73 11.15
C VAL A 68 23.81 4.48 12.12
N ASP A 69 24.70 3.74 12.77
CA ASP A 69 25.67 4.29 13.73
C ASP A 69 25.03 5.17 14.84
N GLY A 70 23.86 4.76 15.34
CA GLY A 70 23.12 5.49 16.38
C GLY A 70 22.30 6.68 15.88
N ASN A 71 22.21 6.88 14.55
CA ASN A 71 21.40 7.92 13.94
C ASN A 71 20.26 7.30 13.14
N ASN A 72 19.07 7.90 13.23
CA ASN A 72 17.95 7.50 12.38
C ASN A 72 18.12 8.11 10.98
N GLU A 73 18.21 7.25 9.98
CA GLU A 73 18.28 7.61 8.57
C GLU A 73 16.99 7.19 7.84
N ASN A 74 16.48 8.08 6.99
CA ASN A 74 15.35 7.77 6.13
C ASN A 74 15.86 7.07 4.87
N VAL A 75 15.23 5.93 4.54
CA VAL A 75 15.50 5.17 3.33
C VAL A 75 14.44 5.50 2.29
N TYR A 76 14.89 5.78 1.06
CA TYR A 76 14.03 6.17 -0.04
C TYR A 76 14.08 5.14 -1.18
N ALA A 77 12.93 4.90 -1.80
CA ALA A 77 12.82 4.17 -3.06
C ALA A 77 12.33 5.10 -4.17
N VAL A 78 12.79 4.86 -5.40
CA VAL A 78 12.21 5.51 -6.57
C VAL A 78 10.91 4.81 -6.92
N ILE A 79 9.80 5.53 -6.96
CA ILE A 79 8.54 5.04 -7.52
C ILE A 79 8.35 5.68 -8.88
N ARG A 80 8.17 4.88 -9.93
CA ARG A 80 7.98 5.34 -11.31
C ARG A 80 6.66 4.85 -11.88
N TYR A 81 5.84 5.77 -12.35
CA TYR A 81 4.64 5.51 -13.14
C TYR A 81 4.98 5.69 -14.61
N VAL A 82 4.69 4.68 -15.43
CA VAL A 82 4.92 4.73 -16.88
C VAL A 82 3.56 4.72 -17.56
N GLU A 83 3.28 5.74 -18.36
CA GLU A 83 2.04 5.79 -19.13
C GLU A 83 2.07 4.71 -20.21
N ALA A 84 1.10 3.81 -20.15
CA ALA A 84 1.02 2.66 -21.02
C ALA A 84 -0.43 2.14 -21.17
N PRO A 85 -1.44 3.02 -21.41
CA PRO A 85 -2.86 2.66 -21.35
C PRO A 85 -3.21 1.48 -22.28
N ASN A 86 -2.57 1.39 -23.44
CA ASN A 86 -2.85 0.40 -24.48
C ASN A 86 -2.02 -0.89 -24.35
N MET A 87 -1.06 -0.96 -23.42
CA MET A 87 -0.37 -2.22 -23.13
C MET A 87 -1.38 -3.22 -22.58
N ARG A 88 -1.24 -4.49 -22.97
CA ARG A 88 -2.29 -5.49 -22.72
C ARG A 88 -1.75 -6.88 -22.44
N MET A 89 -2.50 -7.64 -21.67
CA MET A 89 -2.38 -9.09 -21.55
C MET A 89 -3.67 -9.73 -22.11
N GLY A 90 -3.53 -10.46 -23.21
CA GLY A 90 -4.70 -10.98 -23.94
C GLY A 90 -5.60 -9.85 -24.43
N LYS A 91 -6.88 -9.86 -24.02
CA LYS A 91 -7.88 -8.85 -24.39
C LYS A 91 -7.96 -7.65 -23.43
N HIS A 92 -7.24 -7.68 -22.31
CA HIS A 92 -7.34 -6.69 -21.24
C HIS A 92 -6.15 -5.74 -21.27
N THR A 93 -6.42 -4.45 -21.29
CA THR A 93 -5.44 -3.38 -21.26
C THR A 93 -5.09 -2.96 -19.83
N VAL A 94 -4.02 -2.17 -19.65
CA VAL A 94 -3.68 -1.51 -18.38
C VAL A 94 -4.86 -0.65 -17.89
N GLN A 95 -5.53 0.05 -18.81
CA GLN A 95 -6.73 0.82 -18.49
C GLN A 95 -7.88 -0.07 -17.98
N ASP A 96 -8.10 -1.24 -18.58
CA ASP A 96 -9.14 -2.17 -18.11
C ASP A 96 -8.84 -2.63 -16.67
N TYR A 97 -7.58 -2.94 -16.36
CA TYR A 97 -7.15 -3.30 -15.01
C TYR A 97 -7.39 -2.15 -14.02
N ASN A 98 -6.93 -0.93 -14.34
CA ASN A 98 -7.11 0.23 -13.47
C ASN A 98 -8.58 0.52 -13.18
N ASN A 99 -9.44 0.46 -14.21
CA ASN A 99 -10.88 0.66 -14.07
C ASN A 99 -11.52 -0.42 -13.19
N TYR A 100 -11.11 -1.68 -13.37
CA TYR A 100 -11.62 -2.79 -12.58
C TYR A 100 -11.23 -2.68 -11.10
N VAL A 101 -9.96 -2.35 -10.81
CA VAL A 101 -9.48 -2.15 -9.43
C VAL A 101 -10.19 -0.97 -8.77
N ALA A 102 -10.30 0.18 -9.46
CA ALA A 102 -11.01 1.35 -8.95
C ALA A 102 -12.50 1.06 -8.68
N ALA A 103 -13.15 0.29 -9.54
CA ALA A 103 -14.54 -0.14 -9.32
C ALA A 103 -14.67 -1.07 -8.12
N THR A 104 -13.68 -1.95 -7.89
CA THR A 104 -13.65 -2.87 -6.75
C THR A 104 -13.49 -2.10 -5.44
N HIS A 105 -12.50 -1.19 -5.33
CA HIS A 105 -12.34 -0.30 -4.18
C HIS A 105 -13.64 0.46 -3.87
N LYS A 106 -14.27 1.05 -4.89
CA LYS A 106 -15.54 1.78 -4.72
C LYS A 106 -16.68 0.91 -4.21
N ALA A 107 -16.73 -0.35 -4.60
CA ALA A 107 -17.80 -1.27 -4.20
C ALA A 107 -17.59 -1.85 -2.80
N LYS A 108 -16.33 -2.00 -2.37
CA LYS A 108 -15.97 -2.78 -1.16
C LYS A 108 -15.37 -1.95 -0.03
N MET A 109 -14.89 -0.75 -0.32
CA MET A 109 -14.26 0.13 0.65
C MET A 109 -15.04 1.43 0.85
N GLY A 110 -14.86 2.01 2.04
CA GLY A 110 -15.39 3.31 2.42
C GLY A 110 -14.38 4.09 3.24
N ARG A 111 -14.85 5.15 3.90
CA ARG A 111 -14.00 5.93 4.80
C ARG A 111 -13.74 5.10 6.04
N ASN A 112 -12.46 4.83 6.30
CA ASN A 112 -12.00 4.01 7.42
C ASN A 112 -12.78 2.69 7.57
N SER A 113 -13.05 2.00 6.46
CA SER A 113 -13.88 0.80 6.46
C SER A 113 -13.76 -0.01 5.18
N GLY A 114 -14.10 -1.29 5.30
CA GLY A 114 -14.10 -2.23 4.18
C GLY A 114 -12.69 -2.69 3.79
N TRP A 115 -12.63 -3.62 2.85
CA TRP A 115 -11.39 -4.20 2.36
C TRP A 115 -11.64 -4.78 0.98
N ASP A 116 -10.62 -4.87 0.14
CA ASP A 116 -10.64 -5.73 -1.04
C ASP A 116 -9.24 -6.23 -1.34
N ARG A 117 -9.15 -7.28 -2.15
CA ARG A 117 -7.86 -7.95 -2.42
C ARG A 117 -6.84 -7.02 -3.08
N TYR A 118 -7.27 -6.04 -3.86
CA TYR A 118 -6.37 -5.14 -4.59
C TYR A 118 -5.76 -4.07 -3.68
N ILE A 119 -6.30 -3.87 -2.47
CA ILE A 119 -5.65 -3.03 -1.45
C ILE A 119 -4.34 -3.64 -0.98
N ASP A 120 -4.17 -4.97 -1.06
CA ASP A 120 -2.92 -5.65 -0.70
C ASP A 120 -1.83 -5.51 -1.76
N PHE A 121 -2.18 -5.17 -3.00
CA PHE A 121 -1.20 -4.77 -4.00
C PHE A 121 -0.82 -3.29 -3.78
N HIS A 122 0.06 -3.06 -2.79
CA HIS A 122 0.39 -1.73 -2.31
C HIS A 122 1.89 -1.45 -2.21
N LEU A 123 2.22 -0.16 -2.08
CA LEU A 123 3.52 0.30 -1.60
C LEU A 123 3.42 0.77 -0.15
N GLY A 124 4.20 0.14 0.72
CA GLY A 124 4.43 0.58 2.08
C GLY A 124 5.33 1.82 2.10
N MET A 125 4.87 2.86 2.78
CA MET A 125 5.57 4.12 3.00
C MET A 125 5.55 4.43 4.48
N ASN A 126 6.67 4.89 5.01
CA ASN A 126 6.76 5.28 6.41
C ASN A 126 6.45 6.78 6.53
N ILE A 127 5.55 7.17 7.42
CA ILE A 127 5.37 8.59 7.73
C ILE A 127 6.53 9.07 8.61
N GLY A 128 6.87 10.35 8.54
CA GLY A 128 8.02 10.87 9.28
C GLY A 128 7.88 10.73 10.80
N ASN A 129 9.00 10.63 11.52
CA ASN A 129 9.02 10.41 12.98
C ASN A 129 8.29 11.51 13.79
N ASP A 130 8.08 12.69 13.21
CA ASP A 130 7.39 13.82 13.84
C ASP A 130 5.92 13.95 13.40
N GLN A 131 5.36 12.92 12.74
CA GLN A 131 3.99 12.89 12.22
C GLN A 131 3.20 11.71 12.79
N TYR A 132 1.88 11.89 12.92
CA TYR A 132 0.96 10.80 13.27
C TYR A 132 0.10 10.42 12.08
N LEU A 133 -0.31 9.16 12.02
CA LEU A 133 -1.24 8.66 11.00
C LEU A 133 -2.60 9.36 11.07
N ASP A 134 -2.99 9.85 12.25
CA ASP A 134 -4.15 10.73 12.47
C ASP A 134 -4.14 11.97 11.54
N ASP A 135 -2.97 12.51 11.20
CA ASP A 135 -2.86 13.67 10.30
C ASP A 135 -3.35 13.39 8.88
N LEU A 136 -3.40 12.12 8.48
CA LEU A 136 -3.88 11.70 7.18
C LEU A 136 -5.41 11.68 7.08
N LYS A 137 -6.11 11.62 8.21
CA LYS A 137 -7.56 11.39 8.21
C LYS A 137 -8.34 12.45 7.44
N LEU A 138 -8.05 13.73 7.68
CA LEU A 138 -8.80 14.83 7.06
C LEU A 138 -8.56 14.91 5.54
N PRO A 139 -7.30 14.88 5.04
CA PRO A 139 -7.05 14.75 3.61
C PRO A 139 -7.74 13.54 2.97
N MET A 140 -7.66 12.37 3.61
CA MET A 140 -8.30 11.14 3.10
C MET A 140 -9.82 11.25 3.08
N ASP A 141 -10.47 11.69 4.16
CA ASP A 141 -11.92 11.87 4.18
C ASP A 141 -12.40 12.83 3.07
N LYS A 142 -11.61 13.86 2.76
CA LYS A 142 -11.96 14.87 1.76
C LYS A 142 -11.70 14.42 0.32
N HIS A 143 -10.59 13.72 0.06
CA HIS A 143 -10.11 13.47 -1.30
C HIS A 143 -10.07 11.98 -1.68
N TYR A 144 -9.93 11.07 -0.70
CA TYR A 144 -9.71 9.64 -0.91
C TYR A 144 -10.57 8.80 0.04
N PRO A 145 -11.87 8.67 -0.24
CA PRO A 145 -12.81 8.06 0.69
C PRO A 145 -12.73 6.52 0.73
N TYR A 146 -11.69 5.90 0.17
CA TYR A 146 -11.50 4.44 0.13
C TYR A 146 -10.21 4.09 0.87
N TYR A 147 -10.31 4.02 2.18
CA TYR A 147 -9.17 3.73 3.05
C TYR A 147 -9.60 2.97 4.30
N HIS A 148 -8.65 2.26 4.90
CA HIS A 148 -8.86 1.52 6.14
C HIS A 148 -7.64 1.73 7.05
N ALA A 149 -7.85 2.31 8.22
CA ALA A 149 -6.83 2.41 9.26
C ALA A 149 -6.88 1.21 10.18
N HIS A 150 -5.74 0.58 10.46
CA HIS A 150 -5.64 -0.55 11.37
C HIS A 150 -4.49 -0.31 12.36
N GLY A 151 -4.73 -0.65 13.64
CA GLY A 151 -3.69 -0.61 14.68
C GLY A 151 -3.07 -2.00 14.83
N VAL A 152 -1.73 -2.06 14.87
CA VAL A 152 -0.96 -3.27 15.21
C VAL A 152 -0.06 -2.95 16.41
N PRO A 153 -0.65 -2.83 17.61
CA PRO A 153 0.12 -2.55 18.82
C PRO A 153 1.18 -3.63 19.03
N GLN A 154 2.45 -3.20 19.13
CA GLN A 154 3.55 -4.07 19.54
C GLN A 154 3.98 -3.73 20.98
N GLN A 155 4.78 -4.60 21.59
CA GLN A 155 5.20 -4.45 22.99
C GLN A 155 5.89 -3.10 23.26
N ASP A 156 6.74 -2.65 22.33
CA ASP A 156 7.51 -1.41 22.48
C ASP A 156 6.90 -0.23 21.69
N THR A 157 5.93 -0.51 20.81
CA THR A 157 5.23 0.46 19.98
C THR A 157 3.71 0.23 20.05
N PRO A 158 3.07 0.56 21.18
CA PRO A 158 1.65 0.24 21.42
C PRO A 158 0.68 1.00 20.50
N ASN A 159 1.16 2.03 19.80
CA ASN A 159 0.35 2.84 18.90
C ASN A 159 0.72 2.64 17.42
N ASP A 160 1.58 1.67 17.11
CA ASP A 160 1.93 1.37 15.72
C ASP A 160 0.72 0.89 14.94
N GLY A 161 0.72 1.22 13.66
CA GLY A 161 -0.28 0.72 12.73
C GLY A 161 -0.05 1.22 11.33
N SER A 162 -1.09 1.10 10.51
CA SER A 162 -1.04 1.65 9.18
C SER A 162 -2.41 2.02 8.62
N ILE A 163 -2.39 2.88 7.60
CA ILE A 163 -3.56 3.22 6.81
C ILE A 163 -3.36 2.72 5.39
N PHE A 164 -4.18 1.75 5.00
CA PHE A 164 -4.28 1.27 3.63
C PHE A 164 -5.24 2.16 2.85
N THR A 165 -4.85 2.61 1.67
CA THR A 165 -5.70 3.44 0.80
C THR A 165 -5.59 3.01 -0.65
N ALA A 166 -6.71 3.12 -1.36
CA ALA A 166 -6.69 3.04 -2.81
C ALA A 166 -5.81 4.17 -3.36
N GLY A 167 -4.98 3.85 -4.34
CA GLY A 167 -4.15 4.81 -5.04
C GLY A 167 -4.41 4.84 -6.55
N PRO A 168 -3.65 5.63 -7.31
CA PRO A 168 -3.81 5.70 -8.75
C PRO A 168 -3.21 4.47 -9.43
N ALA A 169 -3.58 4.25 -10.71
CA ALA A 169 -2.99 3.21 -11.56
C ALA A 169 -3.13 1.77 -11.04
N GLY A 170 -4.22 1.48 -10.32
CA GLY A 170 -4.48 0.16 -9.74
C GLY A 170 -3.46 -0.28 -8.69
N LEU A 171 -2.68 0.66 -8.16
CA LEU A 171 -1.72 0.47 -7.09
C LEU A 171 -2.27 1.12 -5.81
N SER A 172 -2.22 0.38 -4.71
CA SER A 172 -2.63 0.85 -3.40
C SER A 172 -1.44 1.34 -2.59
N TYR A 173 -1.69 1.96 -1.45
CA TYR A 173 -0.63 2.49 -0.58
C TYR A 173 -0.94 2.15 0.86
N GLU A 174 0.12 1.84 1.60
CA GLU A 174 0.09 1.71 3.03
C GLU A 174 0.94 2.83 3.62
N PHE A 175 0.34 3.66 4.47
CA PHE A 175 1.08 4.59 5.32
C PHE A 175 1.29 3.93 6.67
N HIS A 176 2.53 3.59 6.98
CA HIS A 176 2.93 2.98 8.24
C HIS A 176 3.51 4.03 9.19
N GLY A 177 3.20 3.91 10.48
CA GLY A 177 3.68 4.81 11.53
C GLY A 177 2.87 4.67 12.81
N THR A 178 2.82 5.75 13.60
CA THR A 178 2.13 5.76 14.89
C THR A 178 0.81 6.53 14.84
N PHE A 179 -0.18 6.05 15.59
CA PHE A 179 -1.42 6.79 15.87
C PHE A 179 -1.28 7.59 17.18
N ASP A 180 -1.90 8.77 17.22
CA ASP A 180 -2.17 9.49 18.47
C ASP A 180 -3.63 9.36 18.91
N TYR A 181 -4.47 8.78 18.06
CA TYR A 181 -5.91 8.55 18.25
C TYR A 181 -6.70 9.84 18.51
N SER A 182 -6.19 11.00 18.09
CA SER A 182 -6.90 12.28 18.17
C SER A 182 -8.08 12.34 17.19
N LYS A 183 -8.04 11.55 16.13
CA LYS A 183 -9.00 11.56 15.02
C LYS A 183 -9.55 10.16 14.71
N PHE A 184 -8.90 9.12 15.21
CA PHE A 184 -9.32 7.73 15.10
C PHE A 184 -9.79 7.14 16.44
N ASP A 185 -10.70 6.15 16.39
CA ASP A 185 -11.17 5.42 17.57
C ASP A 185 -10.33 4.16 17.77
N GLU A 186 -9.37 4.24 18.69
CA GLU A 186 -8.44 3.16 19.05
C GLU A 186 -9.16 1.81 19.25
N THR A 187 -10.29 1.83 19.98
CA THR A 187 -11.03 0.61 20.35
C THR A 187 -11.64 -0.11 19.16
N LYS A 188 -11.87 0.61 18.05
CA LYS A 188 -12.40 0.05 16.80
C LYS A 188 -11.33 -0.39 15.82
N MET A 189 -10.07 -0.03 16.06
CA MET A 189 -8.95 -0.28 15.15
C MET A 189 -8.06 -1.45 15.55
N ILE A 190 -7.97 -1.75 16.85
CA ILE A 190 -7.07 -2.79 17.38
C ILE A 190 -7.69 -4.21 17.30
N TRP A 191 -9.02 -4.35 17.15
CA TRP A 191 -9.68 -5.67 17.13
C TRP A 191 -11.15 -5.60 16.65
N PRO A 192 -11.69 -6.50 15.78
CA PRO A 192 -11.07 -7.48 14.88
C PRO A 192 -11.04 -6.93 13.43
N ALA A 193 -10.36 -5.80 13.22
CA ALA A 193 -10.21 -5.22 11.88
C ALA A 193 -9.14 -5.96 11.05
N SER A 194 -9.08 -7.30 11.12
CA SER A 194 -8.08 -8.07 10.38
C SER A 194 -8.39 -8.03 8.88
N LEU A 195 -7.43 -7.54 8.10
CA LEU A 195 -7.47 -7.59 6.66
C LEU A 195 -7.14 -9.03 6.22
N ASN A 196 -7.96 -9.63 5.35
CA ASN A 196 -7.75 -11.02 4.90
C ASN A 196 -6.80 -11.07 3.71
N PHE A 197 -5.49 -10.99 3.98
CA PHE A 197 -4.46 -11.07 2.95
C PHE A 197 -4.29 -12.46 2.30
N CYS A 198 -4.90 -13.50 2.87
CA CYS A 198 -4.76 -14.87 2.38
C CYS A 198 -5.80 -15.25 1.31
N SER A 199 -6.88 -14.49 1.17
CA SER A 199 -7.86 -14.70 0.11
C SER A 199 -7.27 -14.36 -1.26
N ASP A 200 -7.54 -15.17 -2.29
CA ASP A 200 -7.14 -14.86 -3.67
C ASP A 200 -8.10 -13.86 -4.33
N ASP A 201 -9.26 -13.60 -3.73
CA ASP A 201 -10.27 -12.67 -4.20
C ASP A 201 -10.86 -11.78 -3.07
N SER A 202 -11.87 -10.97 -3.41
CA SER A 202 -12.56 -10.05 -2.49
C SER A 202 -13.85 -10.64 -1.90
N THR A 203 -14.08 -11.96 -1.95
CA THR A 203 -15.34 -12.58 -1.49
C THR A 203 -15.58 -12.41 0.01
N CYS A 204 -14.51 -12.38 0.80
CA CYS A 204 -14.61 -12.13 2.24
C CYS A 204 -14.88 -10.65 2.57
N ALA A 205 -14.73 -9.68 1.65
CA ALA A 205 -14.78 -8.25 1.96
C ALA A 205 -16.07 -7.70 2.60
N GLU A 206 -17.23 -8.34 2.39
CA GLU A 206 -18.52 -7.87 2.93
C GLU A 206 -18.81 -8.50 4.31
N HIS A 207 -18.82 -7.68 5.36
CA HIS A 207 -19.22 -8.06 6.73
C HIS A 207 -18.33 -9.12 7.44
N ILE A 208 -17.00 -8.95 7.47
CA ILE A 208 -16.11 -9.91 8.15
C ILE A 208 -16.28 -9.86 9.67
N SER A 209 -16.98 -10.87 10.18
CA SER A 209 -16.82 -11.43 11.53
C SER A 209 -16.14 -12.81 11.49
N LEU A 210 -15.69 -13.26 10.31
CA LEU A 210 -15.16 -14.59 10.06
C LEU A 210 -13.92 -14.55 9.15
N CYS A 211 -12.80 -14.15 9.73
CA CYS A 211 -11.57 -14.95 9.63
C CYS A 211 -11.45 -15.87 10.87
N ASP A 212 -12.59 -16.35 11.40
CA ASP A 212 -12.74 -17.22 12.59
C ASP A 212 -12.24 -18.67 12.32
N GLY A 213 -11.18 -18.78 11.51
CA GLY A 213 -10.39 -19.98 11.26
C GLY A 213 -8.91 -19.82 11.61
N ASP A 214 -8.48 -18.65 12.11
CA ASP A 214 -7.12 -18.48 12.65
C ASP A 214 -7.12 -17.88 14.07
N THR A 215 -8.11 -18.28 14.87
CA THR A 215 -8.01 -18.16 16.33
C THR A 215 -7.41 -19.44 16.89
N GLY A 216 -6.08 -19.51 16.90
CA GLY A 216 -5.37 -20.24 17.96
C GLY A 216 -4.49 -21.39 17.50
N THR A 217 -3.21 -21.26 17.84
CA THR A 217 -2.47 -22.31 18.55
C THR A 217 -2.80 -23.76 18.13
N SER A 218 -2.42 -24.16 16.93
CA SER A 218 -2.13 -25.57 16.69
C SER A 218 -1.01 -25.70 15.70
N ASN A 219 0.15 -26.13 16.21
CA ASN A 219 1.26 -26.77 15.50
C ASN A 219 0.95 -27.12 14.03
N VAL A 220 1.15 -26.17 13.12
CA VAL A 220 1.47 -26.55 11.74
C VAL A 220 2.96 -26.86 11.79
N GLN A 221 3.28 -28.12 12.11
CA GLN A 221 4.53 -28.67 11.60
C GLN A 221 4.45 -28.49 10.09
N TYR A 222 5.29 -27.59 9.55
CA TYR A 222 5.73 -27.67 8.17
C TYR A 222 6.43 -29.03 8.03
N GLY A 223 5.63 -30.06 7.74
CA GLY A 223 6.12 -31.33 7.28
C GLY A 223 6.64 -31.12 5.87
N ASP A 224 7.93 -31.35 5.71
CA ASP A 224 8.58 -31.56 4.42
C ASP A 224 7.71 -32.41 3.49
N ASP A 225 7.33 -31.87 2.34
CA ASP A 225 7.21 -32.68 1.13
C ASP A 225 7.47 -31.84 -0.13
N HIS A 226 8.74 -31.51 -0.35
CA HIS A 226 9.23 -31.34 -1.71
C HIS A 226 9.48 -32.74 -2.31
N SER A 227 8.43 -33.40 -2.81
CA SER A 227 8.58 -34.48 -3.78
C SER A 227 7.41 -34.57 -4.77
N THR A 228 7.69 -34.15 -6.02
CA THR A 228 7.07 -34.62 -7.28
C THR A 228 5.56 -34.35 -7.47
N ARG A 229 5.07 -33.76 -8.57
CA ARG A 229 5.38 -33.86 -10.00
C ARG A 229 4.93 -32.61 -10.74
#